data_AF-A0A848X4N9-F1
#
_entry.id   AF-A0A848X4N9-F1
#
_cell.length_a   1.000
_cell.length_b   1.000
_cell.length_c   1.000
_cell.angle_alpha   90.00
_cell.angle_beta   90.00
_cell.angle_gamma   90.00
#
_symmetry.space_group_name_H-M   'P 1'
#
loop_
_entity.id
_entity.type
_entity.pdbx_description
1 polymer ?
#
loop_
_entity_poly.entity_id
_entity_poly.type
_entity_poly.pdbx_seq_one_letter_code
_entity_poly.pdbx_strand_id
1 'polypeptide(L)'
;MFHDTRELGDGGRVEADVCVVGAGAAGIAIAHELQGRPLRVAVLTSGGLDFHREAQKLYAGESVGRPAFSPYRSRVRMYGGSTTAWAGQCRPLERLDFERRDWVPHSGWPLSKEELQPYYRRAQRVSQLGPYDYDPDYWASDGCGVLPVDRDTLDVRAYQFSHPVDFGKVYRDELAASRNVDVYLHANVVDIEVEPDARKVSSLQVATLNGQRLQFVAKHYVLACGGLENPRILLASNRVASDGLGNGHDLVGRFYTDHPFHYGGYFDPAHAAFDRTLHVIEDYARVGSQQRAHVALALPEETIRREQLNDCAVYFVRRPSYKIQPAYFRSGMRSLAQLADTVRRQDLPNGSAWEEVRTVARGLPDVSRVFARRLVESVRPRRRLALRTALEATPNPDSRVTLSARRDRFGVPQVRLDWRVNRDDQRGMRRLYEIIRAECARTGIGRLVENREVDDDGWPVSMTSGMHHMGTTRMHDDPRRGVVDAECRVHDMANLYVAGSSVFPTGGVANPTLTIVALAIRLADHLLRVAGEGIRVAGGVTADGEKSFE
;
A
#
# COMPACT_ATOMS: atom_id res chain seq x y z
N MET A 1 -13.96 4.75 -22.78
CA MET A 1 -13.44 3.86 -23.86
C MET A 1 -12.01 3.40 -23.53
N PHE A 2 -11.54 2.27 -24.07
CA PHE A 2 -10.14 1.82 -23.94
C PHE A 2 -9.42 1.92 -25.29
N HIS A 3 -8.19 2.41 -25.26
CA HIS A 3 -7.33 2.59 -26.42
C HIS A 3 -6.01 1.84 -26.22
N ASP A 4 -5.57 1.10 -27.23
CA ASP A 4 -4.21 0.59 -27.27
C ASP A 4 -3.28 1.67 -27.82
N THR A 5 -2.43 2.24 -26.97
CA THR A 5 -1.53 3.31 -27.38
C THR A 5 -0.57 2.87 -28.48
N ARG A 6 -0.31 1.56 -28.61
CA ARG A 6 0.53 0.96 -29.66
C ARG A 6 -0.06 1.08 -31.07
N GLU A 7 -1.31 1.48 -31.19
CA GLU A 7 -2.06 1.57 -32.45
C GLU A 7 -2.33 3.02 -32.87
N LEU A 8 -1.98 4.02 -32.05
CA LEU A 8 -2.32 5.43 -32.28
C LEU A 8 -1.36 6.17 -33.23
N GLY A 9 -0.29 5.50 -33.69
CA GLY A 9 0.70 6.08 -34.61
C GLY A 9 1.77 6.91 -33.90
N ASP A 10 2.95 6.96 -34.51
CA ASP A 10 4.09 7.73 -33.98
C ASP A 10 3.88 9.24 -34.18
N GLY A 11 4.30 10.04 -33.19
CA GLY A 11 4.07 11.49 -33.17
C GLY A 11 2.64 11.92 -32.86
N GLY A 12 1.77 10.99 -32.45
CA GLY A 12 0.38 11.28 -32.11
C GLY A 12 0.24 12.24 -30.92
N ARG A 13 -0.81 13.06 -30.93
CA ARG A 13 -1.15 14.00 -29.85
C ARG A 13 -2.57 13.74 -29.34
N VAL A 14 -2.70 13.59 -28.03
CA VAL A 14 -3.98 13.41 -27.33
C VAL A 14 -4.25 14.61 -26.45
N GLU A 15 -5.47 15.14 -26.50
CA GLU A 15 -5.90 16.29 -25.69
C GLU A 15 -7.01 15.91 -24.72
N ALA A 16 -6.87 16.37 -23.47
CA ALA A 16 -7.85 16.16 -22.40
C ALA A 16 -7.99 17.42 -21.53
N ASP A 17 -8.98 17.46 -20.65
CA ASP A 17 -9.03 18.43 -19.57
C ASP A 17 -8.21 17.94 -18.37
N VAL A 18 -8.29 16.64 -18.06
CA VAL A 18 -7.53 15.99 -16.99
C VAL A 18 -6.78 14.78 -17.56
N CYS A 19 -5.48 14.67 -17.27
CA CYS A 19 -4.66 13.51 -17.61
C CYS A 19 -4.13 12.83 -16.34
N VAL A 20 -4.57 11.59 -16.09
CA VAL A 20 -4.20 10.79 -14.93
C VAL A 20 -3.20 9.72 -15.34
N VAL A 21 -2.01 9.72 -14.73
CA VAL A 21 -0.93 8.77 -15.01
C VAL A 21 -0.95 7.65 -13.96
N GLY A 22 -1.36 6.47 -14.37
CA GLY A 22 -1.43 5.27 -13.55
C GLY A 22 -2.87 4.83 -13.27
N ALA A 23 -3.30 3.73 -13.88
CA ALA A 23 -4.62 3.13 -13.66
C ALA A 23 -4.61 2.09 -12.51
N GLY A 24 -4.04 2.45 -11.36
CA GLY A 24 -4.17 1.69 -10.10
C GLY A 24 -5.37 2.14 -9.27
N ALA A 25 -5.40 1.79 -7.98
CA ALA A 25 -6.47 2.18 -7.05
C ALA A 25 -6.82 3.68 -7.12
N ALA A 26 -5.79 4.55 -7.03
CA ALA A 26 -5.98 6.00 -7.05
C ALA A 26 -6.51 6.51 -8.40
N GLY A 27 -5.88 6.11 -9.51
CA GLY A 27 -6.26 6.61 -10.83
C GLY A 27 -7.63 6.11 -11.29
N ILE A 28 -7.97 4.85 -11.01
CA ILE A 28 -9.31 4.31 -11.28
C ILE A 28 -10.36 5.00 -10.42
N ALA A 29 -10.08 5.26 -9.13
CA ALA A 29 -11.01 6.00 -8.27
C ALA A 29 -11.27 7.44 -8.78
N ILE A 30 -10.23 8.16 -9.23
CA ILE A 30 -10.39 9.48 -9.87
C ILE A 30 -11.23 9.36 -11.13
N ALA A 31 -10.91 8.41 -12.01
CA ALA A 31 -11.64 8.20 -13.26
C ALA A 31 -13.12 7.88 -13.04
N HIS A 32 -13.43 7.05 -12.03
CA HIS A 32 -14.79 6.69 -11.63
C HIS A 32 -15.58 7.92 -11.12
N GLU A 33 -14.95 8.78 -10.33
CA GLU A 33 -15.62 10.00 -9.82
C GLU A 33 -15.82 11.07 -10.91
N LEU A 34 -14.89 11.18 -11.86
CA LEU A 34 -14.99 12.10 -12.99
C LEU A 34 -15.87 11.57 -14.14
N GLN A 35 -16.34 10.33 -14.07
CA GLN A 35 -17.23 9.77 -15.08
C GLN A 35 -18.58 10.52 -15.13
N GLY A 36 -19.05 10.79 -16.35
CA GLY A 36 -20.30 11.51 -16.60
C GLY A 36 -20.23 13.01 -16.30
N ARG A 37 -19.04 13.53 -15.98
CA ARG A 37 -18.80 14.96 -15.76
C ARG A 37 -18.39 15.63 -17.07
N PRO A 38 -18.55 16.96 -17.21
CA PRO A 38 -18.23 17.68 -18.46
C PRO A 38 -16.71 17.94 -18.63
N LEU A 39 -15.88 16.97 -18.27
CA LEU A 39 -14.43 17.00 -18.44
C LEU A 39 -14.02 15.82 -19.33
N ARG A 40 -13.15 16.06 -20.32
CA ARG A 40 -12.47 14.98 -21.04
C ARG A 40 -11.33 14.47 -20.17
N VAL A 41 -11.32 13.18 -19.87
CA VAL A 41 -10.34 12.57 -18.97
C VAL A 41 -9.56 11.50 -19.71
N ALA A 42 -8.23 11.65 -19.76
CA ALA A 42 -7.33 10.61 -20.23
C ALA A 42 -6.69 9.89 -19.03
N VAL A 43 -6.77 8.57 -18.98
CA VAL A 43 -6.14 7.73 -17.94
C VAL A 43 -5.09 6.85 -18.60
N LEU A 44 -3.82 7.05 -18.27
CA LEU A 44 -2.71 6.33 -18.87
C LEU A 44 -2.31 5.16 -17.98
N THR A 45 -2.06 4.00 -18.56
CA THR A 45 -1.40 2.89 -17.88
C THR A 45 -0.32 2.29 -18.75
N SER A 46 0.83 2.04 -18.13
CA SER A 46 1.99 1.49 -18.83
C SER A 46 1.81 0.02 -19.23
N GLY A 47 0.94 -0.72 -18.54
CA GLY A 47 0.63 -2.11 -18.86
C GLY A 47 -0.62 -2.26 -19.73
N GLY A 48 -0.94 -3.51 -20.07
CA GLY A 48 -2.19 -3.86 -20.73
C GLY A 48 -3.31 -4.15 -19.74
N LEU A 49 -4.41 -4.70 -20.26
CA LEU A 49 -5.47 -5.29 -19.43
C LEU A 49 -5.00 -6.53 -18.69
N ASP A 50 -4.08 -7.28 -19.28
CA ASP A 50 -3.47 -8.48 -18.72
C ASP A 50 -2.03 -8.21 -18.25
N PHE A 51 -1.53 -9.11 -17.41
CA PHE A 51 -0.15 -9.05 -16.95
C PHE A 51 0.83 -9.38 -18.08
N HIS A 52 1.73 -8.46 -18.38
CA HIS A 52 2.82 -8.67 -19.35
C HIS A 52 4.18 -8.48 -18.69
N ARG A 53 5.06 -9.50 -18.83
CA ARG A 53 6.41 -9.48 -18.25
C ARG A 53 7.26 -8.31 -18.75
N GLU A 54 7.17 -7.96 -20.03
CA GLU A 54 7.95 -6.86 -20.61
C GLU A 54 7.56 -5.49 -20.02
N ALA A 55 6.26 -5.26 -19.79
CA ALA A 55 5.81 -4.07 -19.07
C ALA A 55 6.31 -4.12 -17.61
N GLN A 56 6.15 -5.25 -16.93
CA GLN A 56 6.59 -5.41 -15.53
C GLN A 56 8.10 -5.14 -15.34
N LYS A 57 8.96 -5.47 -16.31
CA LYS A 57 10.41 -5.22 -16.26
C LYS A 57 10.76 -3.75 -16.04
N LEU A 58 9.87 -2.83 -16.40
CA LEU A 58 10.05 -1.39 -16.14
C LEU A 58 9.94 -1.01 -14.66
N TYR A 59 9.48 -1.91 -13.78
CA TYR A 59 9.58 -1.75 -12.32
C TYR A 59 10.88 -2.33 -11.73
N ALA A 60 11.82 -2.78 -12.56
CA ALA A 60 13.15 -3.13 -12.09
C ALA A 60 13.78 -1.94 -11.34
N GLY A 61 14.52 -2.26 -10.29
CA GLY A 61 15.15 -1.30 -9.42
C GLY A 61 15.94 -1.97 -8.31
N GLU A 62 16.62 -1.15 -7.54
CA GLU A 62 17.48 -1.57 -6.44
C GLU A 62 16.82 -1.24 -5.11
N SER A 63 16.96 -2.13 -4.13
CA SER A 63 16.67 -1.85 -2.72
C SER A 63 17.95 -2.11 -1.95
N VAL A 64 18.51 -1.05 -1.38
CA VAL A 64 19.78 -1.10 -0.63
C VAL A 64 19.62 -0.89 0.86
N GLY A 65 18.43 -0.45 1.29
CA GLY A 65 18.09 -0.35 2.70
C GLY A 65 17.55 -1.65 3.29
N ARG A 66 17.00 -1.55 4.51
CA ARG A 66 16.40 -2.66 5.24
C ARG A 66 15.00 -2.32 5.73
N PRO A 67 14.08 -3.31 5.77
CA PRO A 67 14.18 -4.62 5.15
C PRO A 67 14.21 -4.53 3.63
N ALA A 68 15.08 -5.32 3.00
CA ALA A 68 15.20 -5.35 1.55
C ALA A 68 13.98 -6.05 0.92
N PHE A 69 13.49 -5.51 -0.19
CA PHE A 69 12.47 -6.13 -1.03
C PHE A 69 12.72 -5.80 -2.49
N SER A 70 12.10 -6.54 -3.40
CA SER A 70 12.24 -6.32 -4.84
C SER A 70 11.25 -5.24 -5.32
N PRO A 71 11.70 -4.06 -5.80
CA PRO A 71 10.81 -3.05 -6.37
C PRO A 71 10.03 -3.57 -7.60
N TYR A 72 10.57 -4.58 -8.28
CA TYR A 72 9.95 -5.29 -9.40
C TYR A 72 8.77 -6.15 -8.96
N ARG A 73 8.77 -6.71 -7.74
CA ARG A 73 7.73 -7.65 -7.27
C ARG A 73 6.71 -7.04 -6.32
N SER A 74 7.02 -5.91 -5.71
CA SER A 74 6.16 -5.29 -4.70
C SER A 74 4.94 -4.58 -5.30
N ARG A 75 4.88 -4.45 -6.63
CA ARG A 75 3.84 -3.71 -7.36
C ARG A 75 3.51 -4.43 -8.68
N VAL A 76 2.33 -4.19 -9.23
CA VAL A 76 1.89 -4.81 -10.49
C VAL A 76 1.67 -3.74 -11.57
N ARG A 77 2.23 -3.96 -12.76
CA ARG A 77 2.21 -3.02 -13.89
C ARG A 77 1.21 -3.45 -14.97
N MET A 78 -0.06 -3.20 -14.70
CA MET A 78 -1.19 -3.46 -15.58
C MET A 78 -2.35 -2.53 -15.23
N TYR A 79 -3.42 -2.52 -16.03
CA TYR A 79 -4.69 -1.92 -15.63
C TYR A 79 -5.21 -2.56 -14.33
N GLY A 80 -5.59 -1.75 -13.34
CA GLY A 80 -5.86 -2.17 -11.95
C GLY A 80 -4.66 -2.02 -11.02
N GLY A 81 -3.42 -2.07 -11.54
CA GLY A 81 -2.22 -1.94 -10.72
C GLY A 81 -2.15 -2.98 -9.59
N SER A 82 -1.66 -2.59 -8.41
CA SER A 82 -1.51 -3.53 -7.28
C SER A 82 -2.81 -4.08 -6.70
N THR A 83 -4.00 -3.53 -7.02
CA THR A 83 -5.27 -4.11 -6.57
C THR A 83 -5.60 -5.43 -7.27
N THR A 84 -4.86 -5.81 -8.32
CA THR A 84 -5.02 -7.13 -8.95
C THR A 84 -4.39 -8.26 -8.12
N ALA A 85 -3.56 -7.93 -7.13
CA ALA A 85 -2.79 -8.89 -6.33
C ALA A 85 -2.78 -8.59 -4.81
N TRP A 86 -3.55 -7.61 -4.35
CA TRP A 86 -3.66 -7.26 -2.93
C TRP A 86 -4.55 -8.22 -2.13
N ALA A 87 -4.48 -8.12 -0.80
CA ALA A 87 -5.31 -8.90 0.11
C ALA A 87 -6.72 -8.32 0.36
N GLY A 88 -6.98 -7.06 -0.03
CA GLY A 88 -8.27 -6.40 0.18
C GLY A 88 -8.57 -5.94 1.62
N GLN A 89 -7.62 -6.07 2.56
CA GLN A 89 -7.77 -5.59 3.94
C GLN A 89 -7.83 -4.06 3.99
N CYS A 90 -8.85 -3.51 4.63
CA CYS A 90 -9.14 -2.09 4.66
C CYS A 90 -9.64 -1.62 6.03
N ARG A 91 -9.24 -0.41 6.40
CA ARG A 91 -9.84 0.41 7.44
C ARG A 91 -9.41 1.88 7.29
N PRO A 92 -10.11 2.84 7.88
CA PRO A 92 -9.61 4.20 8.02
C PRO A 92 -8.38 4.27 8.93
N LEU A 93 -7.54 5.28 8.71
CA LEU A 93 -6.54 5.70 9.69
C LEU A 93 -7.19 6.19 10.99
N GLU A 94 -6.42 6.15 12.07
CA GLU A 94 -6.82 6.71 13.35
C GLU A 94 -6.67 8.22 13.44
N ARG A 95 -7.39 8.86 14.37
CA ARG A 95 -7.30 10.32 14.55
C ARG A 95 -5.85 10.73 14.84
N LEU A 96 -5.22 9.96 15.73
CA LEU A 96 -3.81 10.13 16.11
C LEU A 96 -2.85 10.08 14.90
N ASP A 97 -3.18 9.32 13.85
CA ASP A 97 -2.33 9.22 12.65
C ASP A 97 -2.24 10.55 11.89
N PHE A 98 -3.27 11.41 11.98
CA PHE A 98 -3.33 12.72 11.35
C PHE A 98 -2.60 13.80 12.16
N GLU A 99 -2.45 13.60 13.46
CA GLU A 99 -1.94 14.61 14.36
C GLU A 99 -0.42 14.77 14.26
N ARG A 100 0.05 15.99 14.57
CA ARG A 100 1.45 16.21 14.93
C ARG A 100 1.68 15.61 16.32
N ARG A 101 2.63 14.68 16.40
CA ARG A 101 3.07 14.05 17.65
C ARG A 101 4.51 14.45 17.93
N ASP A 102 4.76 15.08 19.07
CA ASP A 102 6.10 15.60 19.40
C ASP A 102 7.16 14.49 19.57
N TRP A 103 6.74 13.26 19.86
CA TRP A 103 7.62 12.09 19.94
C TRP A 103 7.80 11.34 18.61
N VAL A 104 7.05 11.70 17.56
CA VAL A 104 7.20 11.16 16.20
C VAL A 104 7.65 12.28 15.27
N PRO A 105 8.96 12.44 15.05
CA PRO A 105 9.50 13.50 14.20
C PRO A 105 8.85 13.51 12.81
N HIS A 106 8.64 14.72 12.29
CA HIS A 106 8.06 14.96 10.97
C HIS A 106 6.63 14.44 10.76
N SER A 107 5.92 14.06 11.82
CA SER A 107 4.48 13.77 11.80
C SER A 107 3.62 15.03 11.62
N GLY A 108 2.32 14.81 11.39
CA GLY A 108 1.32 15.86 11.19
C GLY A 108 0.87 15.94 9.74
N TRP A 109 -0.41 15.69 9.53
CA TRP A 109 -1.09 15.94 8.27
C TRP A 109 -1.61 17.38 8.22
N PRO A 110 -1.68 18.00 7.04
CA PRO A 110 -2.43 19.24 6.82
C PRO A 110 -3.95 19.01 6.70
N LEU A 111 -4.43 17.82 7.09
CA LEU A 111 -5.82 17.39 7.04
C LEU A 111 -6.15 16.64 8.34
N SER A 112 -7.37 16.78 8.82
CA SER A 112 -7.91 16.02 9.93
C SER A 112 -8.60 14.71 9.49
N LYS A 113 -8.83 13.80 10.44
CA LYS A 113 -9.65 12.59 10.21
C LYS A 113 -11.08 12.96 9.80
N GLU A 114 -11.62 14.00 10.42
CA GLU A 114 -12.98 14.51 10.20
C GLU A 114 -13.15 15.04 8.77
N GLU A 115 -12.18 15.78 8.25
CA GLU A 115 -12.19 16.23 6.85
C GLU A 115 -12.15 15.07 5.85
N LEU A 116 -11.46 13.97 6.18
CA LEU A 116 -11.42 12.77 5.33
C LEU A 116 -12.61 11.82 5.53
N GLN A 117 -13.40 11.96 6.59
CA GLN A 117 -14.46 11.02 6.93
C GLN A 117 -15.53 10.87 5.83
N PRO A 118 -16.03 11.95 5.19
CA PRO A 118 -16.97 11.82 4.07
C PRO A 118 -16.37 11.04 2.88
N TYR A 119 -15.07 11.20 2.65
CA TYR A 119 -14.34 10.53 1.57
C TYR A 119 -14.07 9.07 1.89
N TYR A 120 -13.81 8.72 3.14
CA TYR A 120 -13.72 7.33 3.58
C TYR A 120 -15.04 6.57 3.32
N ARG A 121 -16.20 7.21 3.58
CA ARG A 121 -17.51 6.60 3.30
C ARG A 121 -17.72 6.32 1.81
N ARG A 122 -17.30 7.24 0.92
CA ARG A 122 -17.33 7.01 -0.54
C ARG A 122 -16.32 5.93 -0.96
N ALA A 123 -15.11 5.97 -0.39
CA ALA A 123 -14.06 4.99 -0.67
C ALA A 123 -14.47 3.56 -0.32
N GLN A 124 -15.31 3.37 0.71
CA GLN A 124 -15.87 2.05 0.99
C GLN A 124 -16.73 1.49 -0.14
N ARG A 125 -17.55 2.33 -0.76
CA ARG A 125 -18.38 1.93 -1.90
C ARG A 125 -17.51 1.55 -3.09
N VAL A 126 -16.49 2.36 -3.37
CA VAL A 126 -15.49 2.06 -4.42
C VAL A 126 -14.70 0.78 -4.12
N SER A 127 -14.48 0.47 -2.84
CA SER A 127 -13.77 -0.73 -2.42
C SER A 127 -14.69 -1.94 -2.20
N GLN A 128 -16.00 -1.82 -2.46
CA GLN A 128 -17.03 -2.83 -2.16
C GLN A 128 -16.98 -3.40 -0.74
N LEU A 129 -16.69 -2.54 0.23
CA LEU A 129 -16.70 -2.87 1.66
C LEU A 129 -18.14 -2.92 2.21
N GLY A 130 -18.28 -3.43 3.43
CA GLY A 130 -19.55 -3.46 4.14
C GLY A 130 -19.96 -2.09 4.69
N PRO A 131 -20.90 -2.07 5.66
CA PRO A 131 -21.29 -0.88 6.39
C PRO A 131 -20.09 -0.10 6.95
N TYR A 132 -20.22 1.22 7.09
CA TYR A 132 -19.18 2.07 7.70
C TYR A 132 -19.19 1.91 9.22
N ASP A 133 -18.86 0.72 9.67
CA ASP A 133 -18.74 0.38 11.09
C ASP A 133 -17.44 -0.38 11.33
N TYR A 134 -16.66 0.13 12.25
CA TYR A 134 -15.34 -0.38 12.64
C TYR A 134 -15.28 -0.68 14.14
N ASP A 135 -16.43 -0.64 14.83
CA ASP A 135 -16.57 -1.18 16.17
C ASP A 135 -16.48 -2.71 16.09
N PRO A 136 -15.57 -3.38 16.82
CA PRO A 136 -15.50 -4.84 16.83
C PRO A 136 -16.82 -5.52 17.27
N ASP A 137 -17.65 -4.87 18.10
CA ASP A 137 -18.91 -5.45 18.58
C ASP A 137 -20.00 -5.49 17.51
N TYR A 138 -19.98 -4.57 16.55
CA TYR A 138 -20.86 -4.60 15.40
C TYR A 138 -20.70 -5.90 14.59
N TRP A 139 -19.48 -6.44 14.56
CA TRP A 139 -19.11 -7.62 13.78
C TRP A 139 -19.20 -8.93 14.58
N ALA A 140 -19.56 -8.86 15.88
CA ALA A 140 -19.76 -10.04 16.71
C ALA A 140 -21.11 -10.70 16.44
N SER A 141 -21.16 -12.03 16.48
CA SER A 141 -22.40 -12.81 16.33
C SER A 141 -22.35 -14.13 17.13
N ASP A 142 -23.44 -14.88 17.16
CA ASP A 142 -23.50 -16.17 17.86
C ASP A 142 -22.43 -17.13 17.36
N GLY A 143 -21.47 -17.48 18.24
CA GLY A 143 -20.33 -18.33 17.91
C GLY A 143 -19.18 -17.63 17.16
N CYS A 144 -19.21 -16.30 17.10
CA CYS A 144 -18.20 -15.42 16.51
C CYS A 144 -17.99 -14.19 17.41
N GLY A 145 -17.24 -14.37 18.50
CA GLY A 145 -17.07 -13.36 19.55
C GLY A 145 -15.74 -12.60 19.49
N VAL A 146 -15.72 -11.44 20.14
CA VAL A 146 -14.49 -10.70 20.47
C VAL A 146 -13.86 -11.29 21.73
N LEU A 147 -12.53 -11.37 21.78
CA LEU A 147 -11.80 -11.83 22.96
C LEU A 147 -12.20 -11.04 24.22
N PRO A 148 -12.35 -11.70 25.38
CA PRO A 148 -12.72 -11.04 26.64
C PRO A 148 -11.50 -10.36 27.28
N VAL A 149 -10.96 -9.35 26.61
CA VAL A 149 -9.84 -8.52 27.07
C VAL A 149 -10.34 -7.23 27.70
N ASP A 150 -9.54 -6.64 28.57
CA ASP A 150 -9.79 -5.31 29.12
C ASP A 150 -9.50 -4.25 28.04
N ARG A 151 -10.56 -3.61 27.55
CA ARG A 151 -10.51 -2.62 26.47
C ARG A 151 -9.85 -1.30 26.87
N ASP A 152 -9.71 -1.02 28.17
CA ASP A 152 -8.98 0.16 28.65
C ASP A 152 -7.47 -0.04 28.53
N THR A 153 -7.01 -1.29 28.53
CA THR A 153 -5.60 -1.64 28.41
C THR A 153 -5.20 -2.13 27.02
N LEU A 154 -6.16 -2.69 26.27
CA LEU A 154 -5.92 -3.28 24.96
C LEU A 154 -7.01 -2.88 23.96
N ASP A 155 -6.61 -2.18 22.90
CA ASP A 155 -7.54 -1.79 21.85
C ASP A 155 -7.79 -2.96 20.90
N VAL A 156 -9.06 -3.21 20.57
CA VAL A 156 -9.49 -4.25 19.65
C VAL A 156 -10.07 -3.59 18.42
N ARG A 157 -9.34 -3.67 17.32
CA ARG A 157 -9.68 -2.89 16.13
C ARG A 157 -10.18 -3.76 15.00
N ALA A 158 -11.35 -3.43 14.45
CA ALA A 158 -11.90 -4.13 13.29
C ALA A 158 -11.23 -3.70 11.97
N TYR A 159 -11.04 -4.67 11.09
CA TYR A 159 -10.55 -4.51 9.72
C TYR A 159 -11.49 -5.26 8.79
N GLN A 160 -12.00 -4.56 7.79
CA GLN A 160 -12.87 -5.16 6.79
C GLN A 160 -12.07 -5.68 5.60
N PHE A 161 -12.63 -6.67 4.91
CA PHE A 161 -12.10 -7.21 3.67
C PHE A 161 -13.00 -6.83 2.51
N SER A 162 -12.39 -6.13 1.56
CA SER A 162 -12.82 -6.11 0.18
C SER A 162 -12.50 -7.49 -0.39
N HIS A 163 -13.50 -8.30 -0.76
CA HIS A 163 -13.26 -9.61 -1.40
C HIS A 163 -12.33 -9.38 -2.59
N PRO A 164 -11.03 -9.73 -2.52
CA PRO A 164 -9.91 -8.96 -3.06
C PRO A 164 -10.28 -8.30 -4.39
N VAL A 165 -10.85 -7.08 -4.28
CA VAL A 165 -11.50 -6.46 -5.42
C VAL A 165 -10.42 -6.05 -6.39
N ASP A 166 -10.40 -6.73 -7.52
CA ASP A 166 -9.58 -6.35 -8.65
C ASP A 166 -10.26 -5.15 -9.32
N PHE A 167 -9.80 -3.93 -9.02
CA PHE A 167 -10.35 -2.71 -9.63
C PHE A 167 -10.26 -2.75 -11.16
N GLY A 168 -9.23 -3.43 -11.70
CA GLY A 168 -9.06 -3.62 -13.13
C GLY A 168 -10.13 -4.51 -13.75
N LYS A 169 -10.80 -5.38 -12.97
CA LYS A 169 -11.97 -6.14 -13.43
C LYS A 169 -13.26 -5.40 -13.15
N VAL A 170 -13.44 -4.92 -11.91
CA VAL A 170 -14.70 -4.32 -11.45
C VAL A 170 -15.07 -3.06 -12.23
N TYR A 171 -14.11 -2.19 -12.52
CA TYR A 171 -14.39 -0.90 -13.17
C TYR A 171 -14.17 -0.91 -14.68
N ARG A 172 -13.82 -2.07 -15.27
CA ARG A 172 -13.50 -2.16 -16.70
C ARG A 172 -14.70 -1.79 -17.57
N ASP A 173 -15.82 -2.47 -17.39
CA ASP A 173 -16.98 -2.32 -18.27
C ASP A 173 -17.60 -0.93 -18.12
N GLU A 174 -17.65 -0.44 -16.88
CA GLU A 174 -18.11 0.91 -16.57
C GLU A 174 -17.25 1.98 -17.28
N LEU A 175 -15.91 1.90 -17.16
CA LEU A 175 -15.00 2.85 -17.81
C LEU A 175 -14.93 2.65 -19.34
N ALA A 176 -15.18 1.43 -19.83
CA ALA A 176 -15.29 1.18 -21.26
C ALA A 176 -16.52 1.89 -21.85
N ALA A 177 -17.65 1.87 -21.13
CA ALA A 177 -18.91 2.52 -21.49
C ALA A 177 -18.92 4.04 -21.24
N SER A 178 -17.92 4.58 -20.52
CA SER A 178 -17.81 6.01 -20.26
C SER A 178 -17.70 6.83 -21.54
N ARG A 179 -18.44 7.95 -21.59
CA ARG A 179 -18.46 8.90 -22.71
C ARG A 179 -17.38 9.99 -22.64
N ASN A 180 -16.82 10.22 -21.45
CA ASN A 180 -15.88 11.32 -21.20
C ASN A 180 -14.54 10.85 -20.62
N VAL A 181 -14.38 9.53 -20.38
CA VAL A 181 -13.15 8.94 -19.85
C VAL A 181 -12.58 7.95 -20.86
N ASP A 182 -11.33 8.18 -21.25
CA ASP A 182 -10.54 7.36 -22.16
C ASP A 182 -9.35 6.76 -21.43
N VAL A 183 -9.23 5.43 -21.46
CA VAL A 183 -8.12 4.69 -20.82
C VAL A 183 -7.13 4.24 -21.90
N TYR A 184 -5.90 4.73 -21.80
CA TYR A 184 -4.80 4.45 -22.73
C TYR A 184 -3.87 3.38 -22.15
N LEU A 185 -3.94 2.18 -22.72
CA LEU A 185 -3.11 1.03 -22.36
C LEU A 185 -1.72 1.13 -23.00
N HIS A 186 -0.72 0.50 -22.41
CA HIS A 186 0.66 0.50 -22.89
C HIS A 186 1.32 1.90 -23.03
N ALA A 187 0.75 2.91 -22.36
CA ALA A 187 1.23 4.29 -22.33
C ALA A 187 2.26 4.49 -21.20
N ASN A 188 3.55 4.48 -21.53
CA ASN A 188 4.62 4.73 -20.57
C ASN A 188 4.97 6.21 -20.57
N VAL A 189 4.62 6.95 -19.51
CA VAL A 189 5.14 8.31 -19.35
C VAL A 189 6.63 8.23 -19.07
N VAL A 190 7.42 8.85 -19.95
CA VAL A 190 8.89 8.84 -19.91
C VAL A 190 9.46 10.21 -19.55
N ASP A 191 8.69 11.27 -19.73
CA ASP A 191 9.04 12.62 -19.29
C ASP A 191 7.80 13.51 -19.11
N ILE A 192 7.94 14.57 -18.31
CA ILE A 192 6.98 15.63 -18.08
C ILE A 192 7.59 16.91 -18.62
N GLU A 193 7.01 17.45 -19.66
CA GLU A 193 7.44 18.73 -20.23
C GLU A 193 6.75 19.88 -19.51
N VAL A 194 7.52 20.92 -19.22
CA VAL A 194 7.09 22.10 -18.50
C VAL A 194 7.43 23.37 -19.28
N GLU A 195 6.76 24.46 -18.93
CA GLU A 195 7.14 25.81 -19.37
C GLU A 195 8.55 26.18 -18.84
N PRO A 196 9.26 27.16 -19.45
CA PRO A 196 10.66 27.46 -19.11
C PRO A 196 10.93 27.83 -17.64
N ASP A 197 9.92 28.28 -16.91
CA ASP A 197 10.00 28.61 -15.49
C ASP A 197 9.75 27.39 -14.56
N ALA A 198 9.48 26.22 -15.15
CA ALA A 198 9.08 25.00 -14.47
C ALA A 198 7.89 25.17 -13.50
N ARG A 199 6.95 26.10 -13.78
CA ARG A 199 5.75 26.35 -12.96
C ARG A 199 4.47 25.75 -13.51
N LYS A 200 4.51 25.23 -14.74
CA LYS A 200 3.34 24.59 -15.35
C LYS A 200 3.74 23.48 -16.30
N VAL A 201 3.02 22.35 -16.23
CA VAL A 201 3.16 21.24 -17.17
C VAL A 201 2.47 21.62 -18.48
N SER A 202 3.22 21.46 -19.58
CA SER A 202 2.74 21.69 -20.94
C SER A 202 2.29 20.39 -21.62
N SER A 203 3.00 19.28 -21.36
CA SER A 203 2.64 17.97 -21.90
C SER A 203 3.30 16.81 -21.15
N LEU A 204 2.77 15.60 -21.36
CA LEU A 204 3.47 14.35 -21.01
C LEU A 204 4.02 13.70 -22.27
N GLN A 205 5.27 13.28 -22.20
CA GLN A 205 5.89 12.47 -23.24
C GLN A 205 5.67 10.99 -22.93
N VAL A 206 5.02 10.30 -23.85
CA VAL A 206 4.64 8.89 -23.72
C VAL A 206 5.39 8.06 -24.75
N ALA A 207 5.88 6.89 -24.34
CA ALA A 207 6.46 5.90 -25.22
C ALA A 207 5.80 4.53 -25.05
N THR A 208 5.81 3.73 -26.10
CA THR A 208 5.33 2.35 -26.07
C THR A 208 6.50 1.37 -26.30
N LEU A 209 6.33 0.11 -25.88
CA LEU A 209 7.38 -0.89 -26.05
C LEU A 209 7.65 -1.28 -27.53
N ASN A 210 6.69 -1.02 -28.43
CA ASN A 210 6.87 -1.16 -29.89
C ASN A 210 7.49 0.08 -30.55
N GLY A 211 7.91 1.09 -29.78
CA GLY A 211 8.74 2.20 -30.25
C GLY A 211 7.99 3.48 -30.62
N GLN A 212 6.66 3.53 -30.50
CA GLN A 212 5.90 4.75 -30.75
C GLN A 212 6.12 5.77 -29.64
N ARG A 213 6.08 7.05 -30.02
CA ARG A 213 6.13 8.20 -29.12
C ARG A 213 4.93 9.10 -29.36
N LEU A 214 4.31 9.54 -28.27
CA LEU A 214 3.11 10.36 -28.31
C LEU A 214 3.19 11.45 -27.25
N GLN A 215 2.42 12.52 -27.47
CA GLN A 215 2.28 13.63 -26.54
C GLN A 215 0.85 13.67 -25.97
N PHE A 216 0.73 13.82 -24.66
CA PHE A 216 -0.56 14.03 -23.99
C PHE A 216 -0.61 15.45 -23.41
N VAL A 217 -1.57 16.24 -23.87
CA VAL A 217 -1.76 17.64 -23.46
C VAL A 217 -3.07 17.76 -22.67
N ALA A 218 -3.00 18.35 -21.48
CA ALA A 218 -4.15 18.52 -20.61
C ALA A 218 -4.08 19.81 -19.82
N LYS A 219 -5.23 20.25 -19.28
CA LYS A 219 -5.28 21.41 -18.39
C LYS A 219 -4.70 21.04 -17.02
N HIS A 220 -5.00 19.84 -16.52
CA HIS A 220 -4.49 19.32 -15.24
C HIS A 220 -3.91 17.91 -15.38
N TYR A 221 -2.86 17.63 -14.62
CA TYR A 221 -2.12 16.36 -14.65
C TYR A 221 -2.07 15.74 -13.26
N VAL A 222 -2.29 14.44 -13.16
CA VAL A 222 -2.23 13.70 -11.89
C VAL A 222 -1.27 12.53 -12.00
N LEU A 223 -0.24 12.47 -11.16
CA LEU A 223 0.63 11.29 -11.02
C LEU A 223 0.04 10.32 -9.98
N ALA A 224 -0.52 9.20 -10.44
CA ALA A 224 -1.17 8.16 -9.64
C ALA A 224 -0.41 6.81 -9.69
N CYS A 225 0.92 6.86 -9.75
CA CYS A 225 1.80 5.70 -9.95
C CYS A 225 2.33 5.07 -8.63
N GLY A 226 1.87 5.57 -7.47
CA GLY A 226 2.17 5.02 -6.15
C GLY A 226 3.53 5.40 -5.57
N GLY A 227 3.86 4.83 -4.41
CA GLY A 227 4.96 5.24 -3.53
C GLY A 227 6.38 5.23 -4.10
N LEU A 228 6.64 4.57 -5.24
CA LEU A 228 8.01 4.52 -5.81
C LEU A 228 8.10 5.13 -7.21
N GLU A 229 7.03 5.09 -8.03
CA GLU A 229 7.09 5.69 -9.38
C GLU A 229 6.77 7.17 -9.38
N ASN A 230 5.85 7.66 -8.54
CA ASN A 230 5.56 9.10 -8.43
C ASN A 230 6.86 9.91 -8.21
N PRO A 231 7.69 9.61 -7.19
CA PRO A 231 8.95 10.32 -7.02
C PRO A 231 9.95 10.04 -8.15
N ARG A 232 9.99 8.83 -8.71
CA ARG A 232 10.93 8.50 -9.80
C ARG A 232 10.64 9.34 -11.05
N ILE A 233 9.38 9.46 -11.44
CA ILE A 233 8.97 10.25 -12.61
C ILE A 233 9.31 11.73 -12.37
N LEU A 234 8.98 12.28 -11.20
CA LEU A 234 9.31 13.66 -10.84
C LEU A 234 10.83 13.93 -10.87
N LEU A 235 11.63 13.05 -10.26
CA LEU A 235 13.09 13.16 -10.25
C LEU A 235 13.71 13.00 -11.65
N ALA A 236 13.16 12.10 -12.48
CA ALA A 236 13.67 11.84 -13.82
C ALA A 236 13.28 12.94 -14.82
N SER A 237 12.21 13.68 -14.57
CA SER A 237 11.83 14.85 -15.35
C SER A 237 12.64 16.07 -14.91
N ASN A 238 13.86 16.16 -15.42
CA ASN A 238 14.85 17.13 -14.95
C ASN A 238 15.48 17.99 -16.05
N ARG A 239 14.82 18.09 -17.22
CA ARG A 239 15.31 18.89 -18.35
C ARG A 239 15.33 20.39 -18.06
N VAL A 240 14.33 20.88 -17.32
CA VAL A 240 14.22 22.31 -16.93
C VAL A 240 14.56 22.48 -15.45
N ALA A 241 13.97 21.68 -14.57
CA ALA A 241 14.32 21.63 -13.14
C ALA A 241 15.40 20.57 -12.90
N SER A 242 16.68 20.97 -12.79
CA SER A 242 17.83 20.05 -12.76
C SER A 242 17.79 19.00 -11.64
N ASP A 243 17.17 19.32 -10.51
CA ASP A 243 17.02 18.42 -9.36
C ASP A 243 15.73 17.57 -9.43
N GLY A 244 14.96 17.68 -10.50
CA GLY A 244 13.64 17.07 -10.70
C GLY A 244 12.48 18.03 -10.42
N LEU A 245 11.33 17.78 -11.06
CA LEU A 245 10.13 18.59 -10.88
C LEU A 245 9.60 18.53 -9.45
N GLY A 246 9.23 19.68 -8.90
CA GLY A 246 8.74 19.81 -7.52
C GLY A 246 9.81 19.53 -6.45
N ASN A 247 11.09 19.42 -6.81
CA ASN A 247 12.16 19.04 -5.89
C ASN A 247 13.07 20.19 -5.44
N GLY A 248 12.60 21.45 -5.50
CA GLY A 248 13.39 22.63 -5.11
C GLY A 248 13.84 22.68 -3.64
N HIS A 249 13.27 21.82 -2.80
CA HIS A 249 13.65 21.66 -1.39
C HIS A 249 14.25 20.28 -1.06
N ASP A 250 14.62 19.49 -2.08
CA ASP A 250 15.14 18.12 -1.98
C ASP A 250 14.24 17.19 -1.13
N LEU A 251 12.93 17.22 -1.36
CA LEU A 251 11.95 16.41 -0.64
C LEU A 251 11.39 15.25 -1.46
N VAL A 252 11.46 15.31 -2.79
CA VAL A 252 10.97 14.25 -3.66
C VAL A 252 11.78 12.99 -3.44
N GLY A 253 11.07 11.90 -3.13
CA GLY A 253 11.62 10.62 -2.80
C GLY A 253 11.94 10.42 -1.32
N ARG A 254 12.09 11.48 -0.51
CA ARG A 254 12.40 11.36 0.93
C ARG A 254 11.20 10.88 1.76
N PHE A 255 11.46 10.55 3.03
CA PHE A 255 10.45 10.08 3.98
C PHE A 255 9.74 8.81 3.52
N TYR A 256 10.44 7.96 2.75
CA TYR A 256 9.91 6.66 2.40
C TYR A 256 9.57 5.89 3.67
N THR A 257 8.32 5.45 3.77
CA THR A 257 7.84 4.55 4.83
C THR A 257 7.09 3.38 4.24
N ASP A 258 7.02 2.30 5.02
CA ASP A 258 6.24 1.10 4.82
C ASP A 258 6.03 0.48 6.20
N HIS A 259 5.08 -0.43 6.36
CA HIS A 259 4.88 -1.15 7.62
C HIS A 259 5.93 -2.26 7.74
N PRO A 260 6.85 -2.20 8.73
CA PRO A 260 7.64 -3.36 9.09
C PRO A 260 6.69 -4.42 9.65
N PHE A 261 6.59 -5.55 8.95
CA PHE A 261 5.91 -6.72 9.49
C PHE A 261 6.91 -7.62 10.19
N HIS A 262 6.53 -8.09 11.37
CA HIS A 262 7.29 -9.04 12.16
C HIS A 262 6.41 -10.25 12.50
N TYR A 263 7.00 -11.43 12.56
CA TYR A 263 6.34 -12.59 13.15
C TYR A 263 6.89 -12.85 14.54
N GLY A 264 6.13 -12.43 15.56
CA GLY A 264 6.55 -12.39 16.96
C GLY A 264 6.35 -13.64 17.77
N GLY A 265 5.98 -14.76 17.16
CA GLY A 265 5.79 -16.04 17.83
C GLY A 265 4.37 -16.57 17.66
N TYR A 266 3.77 -17.07 18.74
CA TYR A 266 2.44 -17.66 18.70
C TYR A 266 1.64 -17.43 19.98
N PHE A 267 0.32 -17.37 19.82
CA PHE A 267 -0.65 -17.51 20.87
C PHE A 267 -1.07 -18.98 21.00
N ASP A 268 -1.00 -19.53 22.20
CA ASP A 268 -1.45 -20.89 22.54
C ASP A 268 -2.75 -20.80 23.34
N PRO A 269 -3.92 -21.02 22.72
CA PRO A 269 -5.20 -20.93 23.40
C PRO A 269 -5.34 -21.96 24.52
N ALA A 270 -5.95 -21.57 25.64
CA ALA A 270 -6.14 -22.44 26.79
C ALA A 270 -7.04 -23.66 26.49
N HIS A 271 -7.95 -23.53 25.52
CA HIS A 271 -8.91 -24.57 25.14
C HIS A 271 -8.84 -24.87 23.63
N ALA A 272 -9.04 -26.13 23.25
CA ALA A 272 -9.03 -26.54 21.84
C ALA A 272 -10.20 -25.92 21.05
N ALA A 273 -11.34 -25.68 21.72
CA ALA A 273 -12.54 -25.05 21.18
C ALA A 273 -12.53 -23.52 21.25
N PHE A 274 -11.35 -22.89 21.41
CA PHE A 274 -11.21 -21.43 21.38
C PHE A 274 -11.77 -20.86 20.08
N ASP A 275 -12.73 -19.95 20.18
CA ASP A 275 -13.31 -19.25 19.03
C ASP A 275 -12.24 -18.34 18.41
N ARG A 276 -12.04 -18.53 17.11
CA ARG A 276 -10.98 -17.89 16.32
C ARG A 276 -11.55 -16.99 15.24
N THR A 277 -12.87 -16.93 15.14
CA THR A 277 -13.54 -16.59 13.89
C THR A 277 -13.32 -15.11 13.54
N LEU A 278 -13.43 -14.19 14.51
CA LEU A 278 -13.03 -12.77 14.35
C LEU A 278 -11.53 -12.51 14.43
N HIS A 279 -10.77 -13.42 15.01
CA HIS A 279 -9.40 -13.14 15.43
C HIS A 279 -8.35 -13.61 14.42
N VAL A 280 -8.71 -14.50 13.50
CA VAL A 280 -7.80 -15.09 12.51
C VAL A 280 -8.01 -14.46 11.14
N ILE A 281 -6.96 -13.84 10.60
CA ILE A 281 -7.03 -13.12 9.33
C ILE A 281 -7.50 -14.00 8.16
N GLU A 282 -7.16 -15.30 8.13
CA GLU A 282 -7.53 -16.22 7.04
C GLU A 282 -8.95 -16.79 7.14
N ASP A 283 -9.68 -16.54 8.24
CA ASP A 283 -11.04 -17.06 8.46
C ASP A 283 -12.15 -16.14 7.95
N TYR A 284 -11.79 -15.06 7.23
CA TYR A 284 -12.69 -14.10 6.59
C TYR A 284 -13.65 -14.67 5.52
N ALA A 285 -13.54 -15.96 5.18
CA ALA A 285 -14.38 -16.63 4.20
C ALA A 285 -14.89 -17.97 4.75
N ARG A 286 -15.92 -17.95 5.60
CA ARG A 286 -16.70 -19.15 5.93
C ARG A 286 -18.10 -19.09 5.29
N VAL A 287 -18.50 -20.22 4.72
CA VAL A 287 -19.78 -20.45 4.03
C VAL A 287 -20.94 -20.31 5.04
N GLY A 288 -21.95 -19.51 4.71
CA GLY A 288 -23.26 -19.56 5.38
C GLY A 288 -23.85 -18.26 5.94
N SER A 289 -23.07 -17.20 6.19
CA SER A 289 -23.52 -15.79 6.29
C SER A 289 -22.44 -14.86 6.91
N GLN A 290 -21.88 -14.01 6.06
CA GLN A 290 -21.40 -12.64 6.34
C GLN A 290 -20.38 -12.35 7.45
N GLN A 291 -19.27 -13.08 7.55
CA GLN A 291 -18.09 -12.47 8.17
C GLN A 291 -17.16 -11.87 7.11
N ARG A 292 -17.11 -10.53 7.02
CA ARG A 292 -16.20 -9.78 6.13
C ARG A 292 -15.16 -8.96 6.91
N ALA A 293 -15.05 -9.21 8.21
CA ALA A 293 -14.14 -8.48 9.08
C ALA A 293 -13.34 -9.43 9.97
N HIS A 294 -12.20 -8.96 10.43
CA HIS A 294 -11.44 -9.55 11.52
C HIS A 294 -10.96 -8.44 12.44
N VAL A 295 -10.44 -8.80 13.60
CA VAL A 295 -9.90 -7.85 14.58
C VAL A 295 -8.41 -8.05 14.80
N ALA A 296 -7.73 -6.96 15.11
CA ALA A 296 -6.36 -6.93 15.59
C ALA A 296 -6.31 -6.36 17.00
N LEU A 297 -5.31 -6.79 17.77
CA LEU A 297 -5.01 -6.23 19.09
C LEU A 297 -3.98 -5.12 18.93
N ALA A 298 -4.21 -3.96 19.54
CA ALA A 298 -3.35 -2.79 19.41
C ALA A 298 -3.24 -2.03 20.74
N LEU A 299 -2.36 -1.03 20.78
CA LEU A 299 -2.24 -0.16 21.94
C LEU A 299 -3.43 0.84 21.96
N PRO A 300 -4.07 1.08 23.12
CA PRO A 300 -5.01 2.19 23.27
C PRO A 300 -4.31 3.53 23.06
N GLU A 301 -5.03 4.49 22.45
CA GLU A 301 -4.50 5.83 22.18
C GLU A 301 -3.93 6.50 23.44
N GLU A 302 -4.62 6.38 24.58
CA GLU A 302 -4.18 6.95 25.85
C GLU A 302 -2.80 6.39 26.29
N THR A 303 -2.57 5.10 26.07
CA THR A 303 -1.27 4.48 26.35
C THR A 303 -0.20 4.96 25.38
N ILE A 304 -0.54 5.10 24.09
CA ILE A 304 0.38 5.63 23.07
C ILE A 304 0.85 7.05 23.44
N ARG A 305 -0.08 7.91 23.86
CA ARG A 305 0.21 9.30 24.26
C ARG A 305 1.05 9.36 25.55
N ARG A 306 0.59 8.68 26.60
CA ARG A 306 1.24 8.69 27.93
C ARG A 306 2.67 8.17 27.87
N GLU A 307 2.91 7.11 27.10
CA GLU A 307 4.21 6.43 27.03
C GLU A 307 5.06 6.88 25.83
N GLN A 308 4.54 7.81 25.01
CA GLN A 308 5.18 8.36 23.80
C GLN A 308 5.68 7.25 22.87
N LEU A 309 4.75 6.41 22.42
CA LEU A 309 5.04 5.23 21.60
C LEU A 309 4.58 5.44 20.14
N ASN A 310 5.16 4.69 19.22
CA ASN A 310 4.56 4.49 17.90
C ASN A 310 3.46 3.43 17.98
N ASP A 311 2.50 3.52 17.07
CA ASP A 311 1.40 2.55 17.03
C ASP A 311 1.88 1.18 16.52
N CYS A 312 1.18 0.12 16.93
CA CYS A 312 1.44 -1.24 16.47
C CYS A 312 0.17 -2.09 16.59
N ALA A 313 0.05 -3.10 15.73
CA ALA A 313 -1.09 -4.02 15.74
C ALA A 313 -0.65 -5.47 15.58
N VAL A 314 -1.29 -6.37 16.33
CA VAL A 314 -1.08 -7.82 16.30
C VAL A 314 -2.30 -8.50 15.70
N TYR A 315 -2.06 -9.23 14.62
CA TYR A 315 -3.02 -10.08 13.94
C TYR A 315 -2.69 -11.54 14.26
N PHE A 316 -3.72 -12.35 14.51
CA PHE A 316 -3.52 -13.79 14.55
C PHE A 316 -3.66 -14.40 13.16
N VAL A 317 -2.76 -15.32 12.83
CA VAL A 317 -2.77 -16.02 11.54
C VAL A 317 -2.67 -17.53 11.77
N ARG A 318 -3.47 -18.31 11.03
CA ARG A 318 -3.51 -19.78 11.12
C ARG A 318 -2.21 -20.41 10.68
N ARG A 319 -1.61 -19.86 9.63
CA ARG A 319 -0.42 -20.46 9.01
C ARG A 319 0.83 -19.74 9.48
N PRO A 320 1.70 -20.43 10.24
CA PRO A 320 3.09 -20.07 10.35
C PRO A 320 3.67 -19.77 8.96
N SER A 321 4.20 -18.55 8.75
CA SER A 321 5.31 -18.47 7.78
C SER A 321 6.37 -19.47 8.27
N TYR A 322 7.02 -20.23 7.39
CA TYR A 322 8.11 -21.12 7.82
C TYR A 322 9.15 -20.35 8.68
N LYS A 323 9.21 -19.03 8.46
CA LYS A 323 9.96 -18.01 9.21
C LYS A 323 9.63 -17.87 10.70
N ILE A 324 8.70 -18.63 11.28
CA ILE A 324 8.32 -18.48 12.71
C ILE A 324 8.68 -19.71 13.55
N GLN A 325 9.23 -20.74 12.93
CA GLN A 325 9.56 -21.98 13.64
C GLN A 325 10.97 -21.87 14.24
N PRO A 326 11.21 -22.31 15.49
CA PRO A 326 12.55 -22.28 16.09
C PRO A 326 13.64 -22.96 15.23
N ALA A 327 13.26 -23.98 14.45
CA ALA A 327 14.16 -24.67 13.52
C ALA A 327 14.56 -23.83 12.29
N TYR A 328 13.74 -22.86 11.87
CA TYR A 328 14.04 -21.96 10.75
C TYR A 328 15.25 -21.08 11.03
N PHE A 329 15.41 -20.68 12.29
CA PHE A 329 16.42 -19.73 12.69
C PHE A 329 17.80 -20.32 12.95
N ARG A 330 17.94 -21.64 12.84
CA ARG A 330 19.27 -22.26 12.73
C ARG A 330 19.92 -21.80 11.43
N SER A 331 21.18 -21.34 11.50
CA SER A 331 21.92 -20.74 10.38
C SER A 331 21.78 -21.50 9.05
N GLY A 332 21.89 -22.84 9.07
CA GLY A 332 21.75 -23.68 7.87
C GLY A 332 20.36 -23.64 7.23
N MET A 333 19.28 -23.68 8.03
CA MET A 333 17.90 -23.64 7.53
C MET A 333 17.52 -22.26 7.01
N ARG A 334 18.03 -21.20 7.65
CA ARG A 334 17.85 -19.80 7.20
C ARG A 334 18.47 -19.60 5.81
N SER A 335 19.71 -20.07 5.60
CA SER A 335 20.40 -19.98 4.31
C SER A 335 19.70 -20.78 3.21
N LEU A 336 19.25 -22.00 3.50
CA LEU A 336 18.51 -22.84 2.54
C LEU A 336 17.15 -22.25 2.16
N ALA A 337 16.42 -21.72 3.13
CA ALA A 337 15.13 -21.09 2.87
C ALA A 337 15.29 -19.73 2.18
N GLN A 338 16.33 -18.95 2.49
CA GLN A 338 16.69 -17.75 1.73
C GLN A 338 17.02 -18.10 0.28
N LEU A 339 17.83 -19.14 0.04
CA LEU A 339 18.13 -19.63 -1.31
C LEU A 339 16.86 -20.09 -2.04
N ALA A 340 16.00 -20.85 -1.38
CA ALA A 340 14.72 -21.30 -1.94
C ALA A 340 13.76 -20.13 -2.18
N ASP A 341 13.77 -19.10 -1.34
CA ASP A 341 13.00 -17.87 -1.52
C ASP A 341 13.60 -17.05 -2.67
N THR A 342 14.92 -16.96 -2.83
CA THR A 342 15.61 -16.36 -3.99
C THR A 342 15.24 -17.07 -5.28
N VAL A 343 15.23 -18.41 -5.30
CA VAL A 343 14.84 -19.23 -6.46
C VAL A 343 13.34 -19.10 -6.75
N ARG A 344 12.47 -19.17 -5.73
CA ARG A 344 11.02 -19.01 -5.85
C ARG A 344 10.63 -17.58 -6.23
N ARG A 345 11.39 -16.60 -5.76
CA ARG A 345 11.30 -15.17 -6.08
C ARG A 345 12.18 -14.80 -7.28
N GLN A 346 12.64 -15.75 -8.09
CA GLN A 346 13.47 -15.52 -9.29
C GLN A 346 14.45 -14.33 -9.17
N ASP A 347 15.07 -14.12 -8.00
CA ASP A 347 16.06 -13.07 -7.72
C ASP A 347 17.45 -13.59 -8.13
N LEU A 348 17.53 -14.20 -9.31
CA LEU A 348 18.78 -14.74 -9.84
C LEU A 348 19.51 -13.61 -10.59
N PRO A 349 20.77 -13.32 -10.26
CA PRO A 349 21.58 -12.37 -11.01
C PRO A 349 21.57 -12.71 -12.50
N ASN A 350 21.47 -11.69 -13.35
CA ASN A 350 21.53 -11.87 -14.80
C ASN A 350 22.89 -12.49 -15.19
N GLY A 351 22.90 -13.81 -15.44
CA GLY A 351 23.97 -14.51 -16.16
C GLY A 351 24.60 -15.69 -15.43
N SER A 352 23.96 -16.87 -15.48
CA SER A 352 24.53 -18.15 -15.97
C SER A 352 23.70 -19.34 -15.47
N ALA A 353 22.87 -19.91 -16.34
CA ALA A 353 21.87 -20.92 -16.01
C ALA A 353 22.42 -22.30 -15.55
N TRP A 354 23.74 -22.49 -15.45
CA TRP A 354 24.36 -23.82 -15.27
C TRP A 354 24.99 -24.07 -13.89
N GLU A 355 25.42 -23.04 -13.15
CA GLU A 355 25.93 -23.22 -11.77
C GLU A 355 24.79 -23.28 -10.73
N GLU A 356 23.63 -22.71 -11.07
CA GLU A 356 22.47 -22.61 -10.18
C GLU A 356 21.65 -23.91 -10.14
N VAL A 357 21.55 -24.64 -11.26
CA VAL A 357 20.95 -25.98 -11.31
C VAL A 357 21.70 -26.96 -10.41
N ARG A 358 23.03 -26.84 -10.32
CA ARG A 358 23.86 -27.65 -9.41
C ARG A 358 23.60 -27.35 -7.93
N THR A 359 23.30 -26.10 -7.59
CA THR A 359 23.05 -25.68 -6.20
C THR A 359 21.66 -26.10 -5.74
N VAL A 360 20.65 -26.00 -6.61
CA VAL A 360 19.29 -26.52 -6.36
C VAL A 360 19.27 -28.05 -6.29
N ALA A 361 20.02 -28.74 -7.15
CA ALA A 361 20.13 -30.20 -7.14
C ALA A 361 20.75 -30.75 -5.84
N ARG A 362 21.69 -30.02 -5.22
CA ARG A 362 22.30 -30.40 -3.94
C ARG A 362 21.37 -30.20 -2.72
N GLY A 363 20.30 -29.42 -2.85
CA GLY A 363 19.32 -29.15 -1.79
C GLY A 363 18.04 -29.99 -1.83
N LEU A 364 17.89 -30.88 -2.82
CA LEU A 364 16.71 -31.72 -3.02
C LEU A 364 16.24 -32.53 -1.78
N PRO A 365 17.12 -33.08 -0.93
CA PRO A 365 16.71 -33.77 0.30
C PRO A 365 16.03 -32.86 1.33
N ASP A 366 16.48 -31.59 1.45
CA ASP A 366 15.89 -30.64 2.41
C ASP A 366 14.64 -29.97 1.86
N VAL A 367 14.60 -29.69 0.55
CA VAL A 367 13.41 -29.18 -0.15
C VAL A 367 12.26 -30.19 -0.10
N SER A 368 12.55 -31.48 -0.33
CA SER A 368 11.57 -32.55 -0.20
C SER A 368 11.09 -32.72 1.25
N ARG A 369 11.94 -32.49 2.25
CA ARG A 369 11.57 -32.48 3.67
C ARG A 369 10.64 -31.32 4.02
N VAL A 370 10.89 -30.11 3.49
CA VAL A 370 10.01 -28.94 3.64
C VAL A 370 8.68 -29.15 2.93
N PHE A 371 8.67 -29.79 1.75
CA PHE A 371 7.45 -30.14 1.02
C PHE A 371 6.64 -31.25 1.70
N ALA A 372 7.28 -32.32 2.14
CA ALA A 372 6.65 -33.40 2.90
C ALA A 372 6.07 -32.87 4.22
N ARG A 373 6.82 -31.99 4.89
CA ARG A 373 6.34 -31.29 6.08
C ARG A 373 5.17 -30.35 5.77
N ARG A 374 5.18 -29.62 4.65
CA ARG A 374 4.01 -28.84 4.19
C ARG A 374 2.78 -29.73 3.99
N LEU A 375 2.96 -30.92 3.42
CA LEU A 375 1.88 -31.89 3.19
C LEU A 375 1.33 -32.41 4.53
N VAL A 376 2.19 -32.78 5.47
CA VAL A 376 1.79 -33.24 6.82
C VAL A 376 1.15 -32.12 7.64
N GLU A 377 1.67 -30.89 7.52
CA GLU A 377 1.15 -29.71 8.21
C GLU A 377 -0.15 -29.16 7.60
N SER A 378 -0.46 -29.47 6.33
CA SER A 378 -1.73 -29.11 5.71
C SER A 378 -2.92 -29.95 6.19
N VAL A 379 -2.68 -31.07 6.89
CA VAL A 379 -3.71 -32.04 7.26
C VAL A 379 -4.03 -32.01 8.76
N ARG A 380 -3.22 -31.35 9.61
CA ARG A 380 -3.50 -31.22 11.06
C ARG A 380 -3.99 -29.81 11.44
N PRO A 381 -5.22 -29.64 11.95
CA PRO A 381 -5.64 -28.36 12.51
C PRO A 381 -4.72 -27.98 13.68
N ARG A 382 -4.07 -26.82 13.58
CA ARG A 382 -3.12 -26.36 14.59
C ARG A 382 -3.84 -25.65 15.72
N ARG A 383 -3.58 -26.07 16.95
CA ARG A 383 -4.10 -25.41 18.16
C ARG A 383 -3.53 -24.00 18.35
N ARG A 384 -2.30 -23.74 17.93
CA ARG A 384 -1.61 -22.44 18.08
C ARG A 384 -1.88 -21.50 16.92
N LEU A 385 -1.96 -20.20 17.21
CA LEU A 385 -2.10 -19.12 16.24
C LEU A 385 -0.81 -18.34 16.16
N ALA A 386 -0.30 -18.07 14.96
CA ALA A 386 0.90 -17.26 14.80
C ALA A 386 0.58 -15.77 14.97
N LEU A 387 1.54 -15.02 15.51
CA LEU A 387 1.44 -13.56 15.66
C LEU A 387 2.08 -12.90 14.44
N ARG A 388 1.30 -12.17 13.65
CA ARG A 388 1.82 -11.21 12.68
C ARG A 388 1.66 -9.82 13.27
N THR A 389 2.73 -9.04 13.32
CA THR A 389 2.74 -7.73 13.95
C THR A 389 3.11 -6.68 12.93
N ALA A 390 2.29 -5.64 12.81
CA ALA A 390 2.56 -4.43 12.05
C ALA A 390 3.08 -3.35 13.00
N LEU A 391 4.12 -2.65 12.57
CA LEU A 391 4.61 -1.47 13.27
C LEU A 391 4.32 -0.23 12.42
N GLU A 392 3.97 0.86 13.08
CA GLU A 392 4.06 2.18 12.48
C GLU A 392 5.54 2.57 12.35
N ALA A 393 5.96 2.92 11.14
CA ALA A 393 7.32 3.41 10.90
C ALA A 393 7.40 4.93 11.07
N THR A 394 8.35 5.39 11.87
CA THR A 394 8.63 6.83 12.02
C THR A 394 9.11 7.41 10.67
N PRO A 395 8.53 8.54 10.19
CA PRO A 395 9.02 9.20 8.98
C PRO A 395 10.49 9.60 9.11
N ASN A 396 11.31 9.19 8.15
CA ASN A 396 12.75 9.42 8.18
C ASN A 396 13.20 10.12 6.87
N PRO A 397 13.73 11.36 6.91
CA PRO A 397 14.17 12.07 5.71
C PRO A 397 15.26 11.34 4.91
N ASP A 398 16.04 10.48 5.56
CA ASP A 398 17.10 9.69 4.91
C ASP A 398 16.59 8.38 4.30
N SER A 399 15.39 7.94 4.67
CA SER A 399 14.71 6.88 3.92
C SER A 399 14.19 7.48 2.63
N ARG A 400 14.79 7.13 1.49
CA ARG A 400 14.46 7.77 0.23
C ARG A 400 14.52 6.89 -1.01
N VAL A 401 13.67 7.24 -1.97
CA VAL A 401 13.79 6.87 -3.37
C VAL A 401 14.72 7.85 -4.08
N THR A 402 15.68 7.33 -4.82
CA THR A 402 16.57 8.06 -5.74
C THR A 402 16.59 7.38 -7.09
N LEU A 403 17.30 7.99 -8.05
CA LEU A 403 17.52 7.43 -9.37
C LEU A 403 18.77 6.54 -9.38
N SER A 404 18.63 5.30 -9.89
CA SER A 404 19.78 4.42 -10.13
C SER A 404 20.58 4.88 -11.35
N ALA A 405 21.87 4.51 -11.40
CA ALA A 405 22.67 4.62 -12.62
C ALA A 405 22.15 3.70 -13.75
N ARG A 406 21.41 2.63 -13.41
CA ARG A 406 20.77 1.75 -14.38
C ARG A 406 19.55 2.43 -14.96
N ARG A 407 19.37 2.29 -16.27
CA ARG A 407 18.23 2.85 -17.01
C ARG A 407 17.32 1.73 -17.49
N ASP A 408 16.04 2.04 -17.63
CA ASP A 408 15.06 1.16 -18.28
C ASP A 408 15.20 1.20 -19.80
N ARG A 409 14.33 0.47 -20.50
CA ARG A 409 14.34 0.38 -21.98
C ARG A 409 14.12 1.73 -22.67
N PHE A 410 13.51 2.70 -22.01
CA PHE A 410 13.28 4.04 -22.54
C PHE A 410 14.41 5.01 -22.21
N GLY A 411 15.46 4.54 -21.53
CA GLY A 411 16.55 5.38 -21.06
C GLY A 411 16.20 6.15 -19.78
N VAL A 412 15.07 5.87 -19.12
CA VAL A 412 14.72 6.55 -17.87
C VAL A 412 15.41 5.82 -16.70
N PRO A 413 16.06 6.53 -15.76
CA PRO A 413 16.68 5.89 -14.61
C PRO A 413 15.71 5.03 -13.80
N GLN A 414 16.17 3.87 -13.33
CA GLN A 414 15.40 2.93 -12.50
C GLN A 414 15.29 3.43 -11.06
N VAL A 415 14.33 2.88 -10.30
CA VAL A 415 14.22 3.15 -8.85
C VAL A 415 15.47 2.64 -8.14
N ARG A 416 16.02 3.45 -7.23
CA ARG A 416 16.90 3.00 -6.15
C ARG A 416 16.27 3.40 -4.81
N LEU A 417 15.99 2.43 -3.97
CA LEU A 417 15.38 2.63 -2.65
C LEU A 417 16.39 2.39 -1.54
N ASP A 418 16.62 3.39 -0.69
CA ASP A 418 17.27 3.26 0.60
C ASP A 418 16.22 3.44 1.70
N TRP A 419 15.79 2.35 2.32
CA TRP A 419 14.86 2.38 3.46
C TRP A 419 15.62 2.14 4.78
N ARG A 420 15.40 3.01 5.76
CA ARG A 420 16.07 3.01 7.07
C ARG A 420 15.01 3.07 8.18
N VAL A 421 14.63 1.90 8.71
CA VAL A 421 13.68 1.78 9.84
C VAL A 421 14.31 2.31 11.12
N ASN A 422 13.53 3.00 11.95
CA ASN A 422 13.98 3.49 13.25
C ASN A 422 13.84 2.40 14.33
N ARG A 423 14.94 2.07 15.02
CA ARG A 423 14.95 1.03 16.08
C ARG A 423 13.93 1.30 17.19
N ASP A 424 13.67 2.56 17.48
CA ASP A 424 12.73 2.95 18.53
C ASP A 424 11.27 2.61 18.18
N ASP A 425 10.95 2.38 16.90
CA ASP A 425 9.62 1.94 16.46
C ASP A 425 9.22 0.60 17.11
N GLN A 426 10.19 -0.21 17.58
CA GLN A 426 9.93 -1.47 18.28
C GLN A 426 9.38 -1.30 19.71
N ARG A 427 9.47 -0.11 20.32
CA ARG A 427 9.04 0.11 21.71
C ARG A 427 7.55 -0.17 21.89
N GLY A 428 6.72 0.31 20.96
CA GLY A 428 5.27 0.05 20.95
C GLY A 428 4.96 -1.45 20.89
N MET A 429 5.63 -2.18 19.99
CA MET A 429 5.45 -3.63 19.85
C MET A 429 5.79 -4.38 21.15
N ARG A 430 6.90 -4.05 21.81
CA ARG A 430 7.29 -4.71 23.07
C ARG A 430 6.25 -4.45 24.15
N ARG A 431 5.77 -3.21 24.25
CA ARG A 431 4.73 -2.82 25.21
C ARG A 431 3.42 -3.57 24.95
N LEU A 432 3.00 -3.67 23.69
CA LEU A 432 1.80 -4.42 23.30
C LEU A 432 1.91 -5.90 23.70
N TYR A 433 3.06 -6.54 23.48
CA TYR A 433 3.26 -7.93 23.92
C TYR A 433 3.22 -8.10 25.43
N GLU A 434 3.72 -7.13 26.21
CA GLU A 434 3.59 -7.14 27.67
C GLU A 434 2.13 -7.08 28.12
N ILE A 435 1.35 -6.19 27.53
CA ILE A 435 -0.09 -6.05 27.83
C ILE A 435 -0.84 -7.33 27.44
N ILE A 436 -0.63 -7.86 26.23
CA ILE A 436 -1.26 -9.11 25.80
C ILE A 436 -0.90 -10.26 26.76
N ARG A 437 0.36 -10.32 27.23
CA ARG A 437 0.80 -11.34 28.20
C ARG A 437 0.10 -11.20 29.56
N ALA A 438 -0.05 -9.97 30.05
CA ALA A 438 -0.77 -9.68 31.28
C ALA A 438 -2.26 -10.06 31.16
N GLU A 439 -2.89 -9.72 30.04
CA GLU A 439 -4.28 -10.08 29.75
C GLU A 439 -4.49 -11.58 29.64
N CYS A 440 -3.56 -12.30 29.01
CA CYS A 440 -3.55 -13.76 29.00
C CYS A 440 -3.51 -14.35 30.43
N ALA A 441 -2.66 -13.81 31.30
CA ALA A 441 -2.52 -14.27 32.68
C ALA A 441 -3.75 -13.94 33.54
N ARG A 442 -4.36 -12.77 33.33
CA ARG A 442 -5.55 -12.30 34.05
C ARG A 442 -6.80 -13.09 33.70
N THR A 443 -7.01 -13.35 32.41
CA THR A 443 -8.26 -13.93 31.88
C THR A 443 -8.20 -15.44 31.69
N GLY A 444 -6.99 -16.01 31.61
CA GLY A 444 -6.80 -17.43 31.31
C GLY A 444 -7.13 -17.83 29.87
N ILE A 445 -7.30 -16.86 28.94
CA ILE A 445 -7.65 -17.15 27.52
C ILE A 445 -6.60 -17.97 26.78
N GLY A 446 -5.35 -17.92 27.22
CA GLY A 446 -4.24 -18.63 26.61
C GLY A 446 -2.90 -18.15 27.10
N ARG A 447 -1.85 -18.49 26.35
CA ARG A 447 -0.48 -18.09 26.63
C ARG A 447 0.18 -17.50 25.40
N LEU A 448 0.82 -16.35 25.56
CA LEU A 448 1.70 -15.79 24.55
C LEU A 448 3.09 -16.47 24.63
N VAL A 449 3.59 -16.94 23.49
CA VAL A 449 4.96 -17.41 23.35
C VAL A 449 5.66 -16.59 22.29
N GLU A 450 6.59 -15.76 22.75
CA GLU A 450 7.30 -14.81 21.89
C GLU A 450 8.52 -15.45 21.22
N ASN A 451 8.76 -15.03 19.98
CA ASN A 451 10.04 -15.22 19.32
C ASN A 451 10.86 -13.93 19.45
N ARG A 452 11.93 -13.98 20.23
CA ARG A 452 12.78 -12.82 20.54
C ARG A 452 14.10 -12.81 19.79
N GLU A 453 14.24 -13.66 18.79
CA GLU A 453 15.46 -13.71 18.02
C GLU A 453 15.66 -12.46 17.18
N VAL A 454 16.88 -11.95 17.22
CA VAL A 454 17.30 -10.75 16.50
C VAL A 454 18.55 -11.02 15.67
N ASP A 455 18.74 -10.26 14.60
CA ASP A 455 19.98 -10.26 13.82
C ASP A 455 21.08 -9.45 14.53
N ASP A 456 22.25 -9.38 13.90
CA ASP A 456 23.43 -8.64 14.43
C ASP A 456 23.14 -7.16 14.65
N ASP A 457 22.14 -6.62 13.96
CA ASP A 457 21.67 -5.24 14.07
C ASP A 457 20.51 -5.10 15.08
N GLY A 458 20.22 -6.12 15.87
CA GLY A 458 19.18 -6.10 16.90
C GLY A 458 17.75 -6.05 16.35
N TRP A 459 17.54 -6.34 15.06
CA TRP A 459 16.23 -6.39 14.45
C TRP A 459 15.65 -7.79 14.48
N PRO A 460 14.33 -7.95 14.63
CA PRO A 460 13.74 -9.27 14.56
C PRO A 460 14.04 -9.94 13.22
N VAL A 461 14.64 -11.13 13.25
CA VAL A 461 15.09 -11.88 12.05
C VAL A 461 13.96 -12.19 11.06
N SER A 462 12.70 -12.16 11.50
CA SER A 462 11.51 -12.38 10.67
C SER A 462 10.95 -11.10 10.04
N MET A 463 11.59 -9.95 10.24
CA MET A 463 11.13 -8.66 9.74
C MET A 463 11.07 -8.63 8.20
N THR A 464 9.97 -8.11 7.67
CA THR A 464 9.71 -7.96 6.23
C THR A 464 8.99 -6.66 5.92
N SER A 465 9.10 -6.19 4.68
CA SER A 465 8.28 -5.12 4.11
C SER A 465 6.79 -5.51 4.06
N GLY A 466 5.92 -4.54 4.30
CA GLY A 466 4.48 -4.67 4.09
C GLY A 466 4.01 -4.37 2.68
N MET A 467 4.89 -3.86 1.82
CA MET A 467 4.62 -3.41 0.45
C MET A 467 3.62 -2.24 0.41
N HIS A 468 3.60 -1.44 1.48
CA HIS A 468 2.79 -0.24 1.65
C HIS A 468 3.65 1.01 1.45
N HIS A 469 4.21 1.17 0.25
CA HIS A 469 5.14 2.27 -0.07
C HIS A 469 4.49 3.65 0.12
N MET A 470 4.96 4.43 1.08
CA MET A 470 4.36 5.70 1.51
C MET A 470 5.40 6.84 1.60
N GLY A 471 4.91 8.08 1.66
CA GLY A 471 5.65 9.28 2.10
C GLY A 471 6.58 9.96 1.09
N THR A 472 6.88 9.33 -0.03
CA THR A 472 7.89 9.82 -1.01
C THR A 472 7.53 11.09 -1.77
N THR A 473 6.29 11.57 -1.67
CA THR A 473 5.85 12.90 -2.13
C THR A 473 4.89 13.50 -1.10
N ARG A 474 5.23 13.38 0.19
CA ARG A 474 4.35 13.70 1.32
C ARG A 474 3.71 15.09 1.22
N MET A 475 2.48 15.20 1.71
CA MET A 475 1.80 16.48 1.85
C MET A 475 2.31 17.29 3.04
N HIS A 476 2.34 18.60 2.89
CA HIS A 476 2.57 19.55 3.98
C HIS A 476 2.21 20.97 3.48
N ASP A 477 1.72 21.85 4.35
CA ASP A 477 1.38 23.24 3.95
C ASP A 477 2.61 24.07 3.58
N ASP A 478 3.72 23.91 4.32
CA ASP A 478 5.02 24.50 3.99
C ASP A 478 5.76 23.67 2.90
N PRO A 479 6.12 24.27 1.75
CA PRO A 479 6.88 23.60 0.68
C PRO A 479 8.27 23.12 1.11
N ARG A 480 8.84 23.67 2.20
CA ARG A 480 10.12 23.21 2.77
C ARG A 480 9.99 21.92 3.57
N ARG A 481 8.77 21.42 3.76
CA ARG A 481 8.47 20.25 4.59
C ARG A 481 7.60 19.20 3.90
N GLY A 482 7.12 19.44 2.69
CA GLY A 482 6.41 18.47 1.85
C GLY A 482 6.54 18.78 0.36
N VAL A 483 6.17 17.81 -0.49
CA VAL A 483 6.20 17.95 -1.95
C VAL A 483 4.89 18.50 -2.49
N VAL A 484 3.77 18.17 -1.83
CA VAL A 484 2.44 18.60 -2.24
C VAL A 484 1.72 19.36 -1.12
N ASP A 485 0.77 20.22 -1.49
CA ASP A 485 -0.15 20.88 -0.56
C ASP A 485 -1.28 19.93 -0.10
N ALA A 486 -2.20 20.43 0.74
CA ALA A 486 -3.36 19.67 1.24
C ALA A 486 -4.34 19.22 0.15
N GLU A 487 -4.30 19.84 -1.04
CA GLU A 487 -5.07 19.46 -2.22
C GLU A 487 -4.29 18.49 -3.13
N CYS A 488 -3.15 17.98 -2.65
CA CYS A 488 -2.24 17.10 -3.37
C CYS A 488 -1.60 17.75 -4.61
N ARG A 489 -1.61 19.08 -4.73
CA ARG A 489 -0.93 19.80 -5.81
C ARG A 489 0.55 19.93 -5.47
N VAL A 490 1.43 19.67 -6.44
CA VAL A 490 2.87 19.88 -6.27
C VAL A 490 3.13 21.36 -6.00
N HIS A 491 3.91 21.66 -4.96
CA HIS A 491 4.27 23.03 -4.63
C HIS A 491 4.94 23.73 -5.81
N ASP A 492 4.66 25.03 -5.96
CA ASP A 492 5.12 25.89 -7.06
C ASP A 492 4.67 25.47 -8.48
N MET A 493 3.77 24.48 -8.60
CA MET A 493 3.21 24.03 -9.88
C MET A 493 1.72 24.38 -10.00
N ALA A 494 1.33 24.97 -11.12
CA ALA A 494 -0.05 25.42 -11.35
C ALA A 494 -1.04 24.27 -11.58
N ASN A 495 -0.60 23.17 -12.18
CA ASN A 495 -1.49 22.15 -12.73
C ASN A 495 -1.03 20.70 -12.59
N LEU A 496 -0.07 20.42 -11.70
CA LEU A 496 0.45 19.07 -11.44
C LEU A 496 0.06 18.62 -10.04
N TYR A 497 -0.56 17.45 -9.94
CA TYR A 497 -1.02 16.83 -8.71
C TYR A 497 -0.44 15.43 -8.55
N VAL A 498 -0.41 14.92 -7.31
CA VAL A 498 0.04 13.56 -7.00
C VAL A 498 -1.02 12.81 -6.22
N ALA A 499 -1.37 11.61 -6.66
CA ALA A 499 -2.32 10.73 -5.98
C ALA A 499 -1.66 9.41 -5.58
N GLY A 500 -2.16 8.79 -4.52
CA GLY A 500 -1.65 7.52 -4.00
C GLY A 500 -0.96 7.67 -2.64
N SER A 501 -0.34 6.61 -2.16
CA SER A 501 0.25 6.55 -0.82
C SER A 501 1.51 7.39 -0.65
N SER A 502 2.13 7.84 -1.76
CA SER A 502 3.32 8.70 -1.70
C SER A 502 3.05 10.02 -0.97
N VAL A 503 1.79 10.49 -0.93
CA VAL A 503 1.45 11.78 -0.28
C VAL A 503 1.30 11.68 1.24
N PHE A 504 1.42 10.51 1.86
CA PHE A 504 1.13 10.32 3.28
C PHE A 504 2.28 10.85 4.16
N PRO A 505 2.06 11.80 5.08
CA PRO A 505 3.06 12.21 6.05
C PRO A 505 3.38 11.12 7.08
N THR A 506 2.35 10.39 7.51
CA THR A 506 2.39 9.24 8.45
C THR A 506 1.40 8.18 7.98
N GLY A 507 1.68 6.90 8.26
CA GLY A 507 0.89 5.77 7.76
C GLY A 507 0.10 5.00 8.83
N GLY A 508 0.36 5.25 10.12
CA GLY A 508 -0.20 4.44 11.20
C GLY A 508 0.13 2.95 11.03
N VAL A 509 -0.86 2.10 11.28
CA VAL A 509 -0.77 0.63 11.09
C VAL A 509 -1.85 0.07 10.17
N ALA A 510 -2.73 0.92 9.65
CA ALA A 510 -3.78 0.53 8.71
C ALA A 510 -3.22 0.34 7.30
N ASN A 511 -3.74 -0.62 6.54
CA ASN A 511 -3.39 -0.74 5.12
C ASN A 511 -3.80 0.54 4.37
N PRO A 512 -2.93 1.12 3.51
CA PRO A 512 -3.11 2.47 3.01
C PRO A 512 -4.20 2.59 1.94
N THR A 513 -4.66 1.49 1.33
CA THR A 513 -5.49 1.55 0.12
C THR A 513 -6.81 2.29 0.33
N LEU A 514 -7.48 2.12 1.46
CA LEU A 514 -8.74 2.83 1.70
C LEU A 514 -8.52 4.35 1.77
N THR A 515 -7.45 4.78 2.43
CA THR A 515 -7.04 6.19 2.49
C THR A 515 -6.57 6.72 1.13
N ILE A 516 -5.88 5.89 0.33
CA ILE A 516 -5.51 6.22 -1.06
C ILE A 516 -6.78 6.54 -1.86
N VAL A 517 -7.80 5.69 -1.78
CA VAL A 517 -9.06 5.88 -2.50
C VAL A 517 -9.79 7.12 -1.96
N ALA A 518 -9.83 7.35 -0.65
CA ALA A 518 -10.44 8.54 -0.06
C ALA A 518 -9.78 9.84 -0.56
N LEU A 519 -8.45 9.92 -0.56
CA LEU A 519 -7.70 11.08 -1.08
C LEU A 519 -7.87 11.25 -2.59
N ALA A 520 -7.93 10.14 -3.34
CA ALA A 520 -8.17 10.16 -4.79
C ALA A 520 -9.56 10.76 -5.12
N ILE A 521 -10.59 10.36 -4.37
CA ILE A 521 -11.95 10.93 -4.48
C ILE A 521 -11.95 12.42 -4.12
N ARG A 522 -11.27 12.79 -3.02
CA ARG A 522 -11.11 14.20 -2.62
C ARG A 522 -10.43 15.03 -3.71
N LEU A 523 -9.39 14.50 -4.34
CA LEU A 523 -8.70 15.15 -5.45
C LEU A 523 -9.60 15.26 -6.70
N ALA A 524 -10.41 14.26 -7.02
CA ALA A 524 -11.39 14.36 -8.11
C ALA A 524 -12.38 15.50 -7.88
N ASP A 525 -12.88 15.65 -6.65
CA ASP A 525 -13.75 16.78 -6.27
C ASP A 525 -13.02 18.14 -6.37
N HIS A 526 -11.74 18.20 -6.00
CA HIS A 526 -10.91 19.39 -6.20
C HIS A 526 -10.78 19.75 -7.69
N LEU A 527 -10.48 18.76 -8.55
CA LEU A 527 -10.32 18.95 -9.99
C LEU A 527 -11.61 19.47 -10.64
N LEU A 528 -12.78 19.02 -10.17
CA LEU A 528 -14.07 19.57 -10.59
C LEU A 528 -14.20 21.04 -10.17
N ARG A 529 -13.89 21.39 -8.92
CA ARG A 529 -13.97 22.79 -8.43
C ARG A 529 -13.08 23.73 -9.24
N VAL A 530 -11.82 23.38 -9.47
CA VAL A 530 -10.89 24.25 -10.23
C VAL A 530 -11.27 24.35 -11.71
N ALA A 531 -12.01 23.38 -12.24
CA ALA A 531 -12.61 23.45 -13.57
C ALA A 531 -13.94 24.22 -13.62
N GLY A 532 -14.46 24.70 -12.48
CA GLY A 532 -15.74 25.42 -12.39
C GLY A 532 -16.97 24.52 -12.30
N GLU A 533 -16.80 23.24 -11.97
CA GLU A 533 -17.84 22.20 -11.97
C GLU A 533 -18.35 21.87 -10.55
N GLY A 534 -19.64 21.57 -10.41
CA GLY A 534 -20.24 21.20 -9.12
C GLY A 534 -19.83 19.79 -8.63
N ILE A 535 -19.64 19.59 -7.34
CA ILE A 535 -19.24 18.28 -6.77
C ILE A 535 -20.46 17.36 -6.53
N ARG A 536 -20.27 16.04 -6.59
CA ARG A 536 -21.26 15.08 -6.06
C ARG A 536 -21.34 15.20 -4.54
N VAL A 537 -22.31 15.95 -4.02
CA VAL A 537 -22.64 15.89 -2.59
C VAL A 537 -23.26 14.53 -2.33
N ALA A 538 -22.62 13.71 -1.48
CA ALA A 538 -23.23 12.47 -1.02
C ALA A 538 -24.60 12.81 -0.42
N GLY A 539 -25.66 12.23 -0.97
CA GLY A 539 -27.05 12.53 -0.65
C GLY A 539 -27.25 12.81 0.84
N GLY A 540 -27.80 13.99 1.11
CA GLY A 540 -28.30 14.33 2.42
C GLY A 540 -29.34 13.29 2.85
N VAL A 541 -29.33 13.02 4.15
CA VAL A 541 -30.55 12.66 4.86
C VAL A 541 -31.56 13.76 4.54
N THR A 542 -32.52 13.47 3.65
CA THR A 542 -33.80 14.19 3.70
C THR A 542 -34.43 13.84 5.04
N ALA A 543 -35.02 14.82 5.71
CA ALA A 543 -35.60 14.71 7.05
C ALA A 543 -36.80 13.74 7.17
N ASP A 544 -37.02 12.88 6.18
CA ASP A 544 -38.04 11.83 6.20
C ASP A 544 -37.38 10.48 5.87
N GLY A 545 -37.27 9.65 6.91
CA GLY A 545 -37.49 8.20 6.91
C GLY A 545 -36.74 7.32 5.90
N GLU A 546 -35.89 6.46 6.47
CA GLU A 546 -35.64 5.07 6.05
C GLU A 546 -35.54 4.77 4.54
N LYS A 547 -34.31 4.44 4.10
CA LYS A 547 -34.14 3.24 3.28
C LYS A 547 -32.98 2.40 3.80
N SER A 548 -33.36 1.36 4.54
CA SER A 548 -32.66 0.09 4.64
C SER A 548 -32.35 -0.45 3.24
N PHE A 549 -31.16 -0.99 3.04
CA PHE A 549 -30.91 -1.95 1.96
C PHE A 549 -30.02 -3.08 2.49
N GLU A 550 -30.58 -4.29 2.36
CA GLU A 550 -29.93 -5.60 2.50
C GLU A 550 -28.69 -5.77 1.62
#